data_AF-A0A3M1AM83-F1
#
_entry.id   AF-A0A3M1AM83-F1
#
_cell.length_a   1.000
_cell.length_b   1.000
_cell.length_c   1.000
_cell.angle_alpha   90.00
_cell.angle_beta   90.00
_cell.angle_gamma   90.00
#
_symmetry.space_group_name_H-M   'P 1'
#
loop_
_entity.id
_entity.type
_entity.pdbx_description
1 polymer ?
#
loop_
_entity_poly.entity_id
_entity_poly.type
_entity_poly.pdbx_seq_one_letter_code
_entity_poly.pdbx_strand_id
1 'polypeptide(L)'
;MRQKVWHFLWPGLVLSFSLAFTNVYSGTLTGITVTPSNAKAGAFSVYTITFQPSAAGNGTDTGVPADGQIKLTFPAGFSVAGVEIASNEGGLDGGYSSITVSGQVVTLVRDSTGSALPPGTLATFKIASVGNPTVPGSGYTIRLETLTATGTTIDGPDTSP
;
A
#
# COMPACT_ATOMS: atom_id res chain seq x y z
N MET A 1 35.99 44.23 55.06
CA MET A 1 34.91 43.23 55.23
C MET A 1 34.68 42.55 53.88
N ARG A 2 35.00 41.26 53.76
CA ARG A 2 34.83 40.48 52.52
C ARG A 2 33.41 39.93 52.46
N GLN A 3 32.60 40.33 51.47
CA GLN A 3 31.33 39.66 51.18
C GLN A 3 31.55 38.56 50.14
N LYS A 4 31.15 37.35 50.51
CA LYS A 4 31.26 36.12 49.74
C LYS A 4 29.95 35.96 48.98
N VAL A 5 29.96 36.21 47.67
CA VAL A 5 28.79 35.97 46.81
C VAL A 5 28.79 34.50 46.42
N TRP A 6 27.70 33.80 46.76
CA TRP A 6 27.44 32.43 46.34
C TRP A 6 26.55 32.50 45.10
N HIS A 7 27.02 32.02 43.95
CA HIS A 7 26.15 31.79 42.79
C HIS A 7 25.67 30.34 42.81
N PHE A 8 24.37 30.19 43.05
CA PHE A 8 23.59 28.96 42.95
C PHE A 8 23.52 28.54 41.47
N LEU A 9 24.07 27.37 41.13
CA LEU A 9 23.84 26.73 39.83
C LEU A 9 22.50 26.00 39.89
N TRP A 10 21.50 26.45 39.14
CA TRP A 10 20.28 25.69 38.86
C TRP A 10 20.36 25.18 37.42
N PRO A 11 20.60 23.88 37.16
CA PRO A 11 20.41 23.33 35.82
C PRO A 11 18.92 23.07 35.61
N GLY A 12 18.35 23.78 34.63
CA GLY A 12 16.94 23.71 34.25
C GLY A 12 16.48 22.29 33.90
N LEU A 13 15.25 21.98 34.33
CA LEU A 13 14.49 20.83 33.88
C LEU A 13 14.18 21.00 32.39
N VAL A 14 14.87 20.27 31.52
CA VAL A 14 14.49 20.14 30.11
C VAL A 14 13.33 19.17 30.04
N LEU A 15 12.13 19.68 29.81
CA LEU A 15 10.96 18.86 29.51
C LEU A 15 11.05 18.43 28.04
N SER A 16 11.66 17.28 27.79
CA SER A 16 11.69 16.67 26.45
C SER A 16 10.29 16.17 26.11
N PHE A 17 9.52 16.93 25.34
CA PHE A 17 8.26 16.48 24.77
C PHE A 17 8.55 15.74 23.47
N SER A 18 8.55 14.41 23.52
CA SER A 18 8.64 13.57 22.31
C SER A 18 7.26 13.57 21.64
N LEU A 19 7.11 14.25 20.50
CA LEU A 19 5.96 14.02 19.63
C LEU A 19 6.15 12.63 19.00
N ALA A 20 5.38 11.65 19.49
CA ALA A 20 5.16 10.44 18.73
C ALA A 20 4.19 10.80 17.59
N PHE A 21 4.70 10.94 16.36
CA PHE A 21 3.83 10.92 15.20
C PHE A 21 3.30 9.48 15.07
N THR A 22 2.10 9.23 15.57
CA THR A 22 1.34 8.08 15.08
C THR A 22 1.04 8.38 13.62
N ASN A 23 1.55 7.57 12.69
CA ASN A 23 0.93 7.51 11.38
C ASN A 23 -0.55 7.25 11.65
N VAL A 24 -1.40 8.24 11.44
CA VAL A 24 -2.85 8.03 11.43
C VAL A 24 -3.05 7.22 10.17
N TYR A 25 -3.06 5.90 10.32
CA TYR A 25 -3.22 5.01 9.17
C TYR A 25 -4.58 5.30 8.53
N SER A 26 -4.49 5.55 7.23
CA SER A 26 -5.49 5.24 6.20
C SER A 26 -6.19 3.92 6.51
N GLY A 27 -7.50 3.85 6.28
CA GLY A 27 -8.37 2.76 6.70
C GLY A 27 -7.87 1.36 6.32
N THR A 28 -8.40 0.33 6.97
CA THR A 28 -7.87 -1.04 6.82
C THR A 28 -8.49 -1.80 5.66
N LEU A 29 -7.67 -2.19 4.69
CA LEU A 29 -8.06 -3.11 3.64
C LEU A 29 -8.30 -4.50 4.24
N THR A 30 -9.41 -5.12 3.85
CA THR A 30 -9.78 -6.48 4.29
C THR A 30 -9.96 -7.41 3.11
N GLY A 31 -10.08 -8.72 3.37
CA GLY A 31 -10.28 -9.72 2.32
C GLY A 31 -9.12 -9.83 1.33
N ILE A 32 -7.92 -9.39 1.72
CA ILE A 32 -6.76 -9.40 0.83
C ILE A 32 -6.39 -10.85 0.51
N THR A 33 -6.42 -11.21 -0.76
CA THR A 33 -5.87 -12.48 -1.26
C THR A 33 -4.98 -12.20 -2.46
N VAL A 34 -3.87 -12.93 -2.56
CA VAL A 34 -2.91 -12.78 -3.65
C VAL A 34 -2.47 -14.17 -4.10
N THR A 35 -2.95 -14.58 -5.27
CA THR A 35 -2.80 -15.97 -5.74
C THR A 35 -2.14 -16.00 -7.12
N PRO A 36 -0.98 -16.66 -7.28
CA PRO A 36 -0.39 -16.87 -8.59
C PRO A 36 -1.11 -17.98 -9.37
N SER A 37 -1.26 -17.80 -10.68
CA SER A 37 -1.66 -18.87 -11.61
C SER A 37 -0.65 -20.03 -11.69
N ASN A 38 0.62 -19.77 -11.38
CA ASN A 38 1.68 -20.76 -11.31
C ASN A 38 2.61 -20.44 -10.12
N ALA A 39 2.64 -21.31 -9.11
CA ALA A 39 3.44 -21.10 -7.89
C ALA A 39 4.89 -21.61 -7.99
N LYS A 40 5.34 -22.11 -9.15
CA LYS A 40 6.70 -22.64 -9.33
C LYS A 40 7.74 -21.53 -9.13
N ALA A 41 8.78 -21.81 -8.34
CA ALA A 41 9.88 -20.88 -8.10
C ALA A 41 10.51 -20.39 -9.43
N GLY A 42 10.74 -19.08 -9.52
CA GLY A 42 11.29 -18.43 -10.72
C GLY A 42 10.38 -18.41 -11.95
N ALA A 43 9.17 -18.97 -11.89
CA ALA A 43 8.21 -18.89 -12.99
C ALA A 43 7.60 -17.48 -13.06
N PHE A 44 7.35 -16.99 -14.27
CA PHE A 44 6.46 -15.86 -14.46
C PHE A 44 5.01 -16.32 -14.33
N SER A 45 4.20 -15.55 -13.61
CA SER A 45 2.81 -15.87 -13.31
C SER A 45 1.92 -14.64 -13.49
N VAL A 46 0.65 -14.90 -13.77
CA VAL A 46 -0.42 -13.94 -13.52
C VAL A 46 -0.76 -14.02 -12.04
N TYR A 47 -0.90 -12.89 -11.37
CA TYR A 47 -1.36 -12.80 -9.99
C TYR A 47 -2.78 -12.28 -9.97
N THR A 48 -3.67 -12.99 -9.29
CA THR A 48 -5.02 -12.53 -8.97
C THR A 48 -4.99 -11.92 -7.58
N ILE A 49 -5.37 -10.65 -7.48
CA ILE A 49 -5.44 -9.89 -6.24
C ILE A 49 -6.90 -9.57 -5.95
N THR A 50 -7.36 -9.87 -4.73
CA THR A 50 -8.67 -9.44 -4.22
C THR A 50 -8.49 -8.62 -2.97
N PHE A 51 -9.34 -7.62 -2.74
CA PHE A 51 -9.39 -6.82 -1.52
C PHE A 51 -10.74 -6.14 -1.35
N GLN A 52 -10.96 -5.52 -0.19
CA GLN A 52 -12.14 -4.74 0.14
C GLN A 52 -11.70 -3.45 0.88
N PRO A 53 -11.97 -2.24 0.32
CA PRO A 53 -11.69 -0.97 0.99
C PRO A 53 -12.50 -0.81 2.27
N SER A 54 -11.95 -0.10 3.24
CA SER A 54 -12.63 0.14 4.51
C SER A 54 -13.69 1.24 4.38
N ALA A 55 -14.63 1.28 5.32
CA ALA A 55 -15.52 2.43 5.48
C ALA A 55 -14.85 3.63 6.15
N ALA A 56 -13.66 3.47 6.72
CA ALA A 56 -12.96 4.54 7.44
C ALA A 56 -12.16 5.44 6.48
N GLY A 57 -11.46 4.83 5.51
CA GLY A 57 -10.57 5.53 4.58
C GLY A 57 -9.57 6.44 5.30
N ASN A 58 -9.29 7.61 4.74
CA ASN A 58 -8.37 8.60 5.34
C ASN A 58 -9.10 9.73 6.11
N GLY A 59 -10.39 9.56 6.38
CA GLY A 59 -11.26 10.56 7.00
C GLY A 59 -11.82 11.63 6.04
N THR A 60 -11.32 11.72 4.80
CA THR A 60 -11.85 12.58 3.73
C THR A 60 -12.36 11.74 2.56
N ASP A 61 -11.54 10.79 2.12
CA ASP A 61 -11.80 9.86 1.04
C ASP A 61 -12.04 8.45 1.60
N THR A 62 -12.88 7.67 0.91
CA THR A 62 -13.14 6.26 1.18
C THR A 62 -13.30 5.50 -0.13
N GLY A 63 -13.09 4.18 -0.11
CA GLY A 63 -13.19 3.38 -1.33
C GLY A 63 -11.99 3.57 -2.28
N VAL A 64 -12.20 3.30 -3.56
CA VAL A 64 -11.18 3.55 -4.61
C VAL A 64 -11.75 4.50 -5.66
N PRO A 65 -11.24 5.75 -5.75
CA PRO A 65 -11.70 6.71 -6.73
C PRO A 65 -11.55 6.22 -8.18
N ALA A 66 -12.36 6.75 -9.10
CA ALA A 66 -12.29 6.40 -10.53
C ALA A 66 -10.95 6.80 -11.18
N ASP A 67 -10.27 7.79 -10.62
CA ASP A 67 -8.93 8.29 -10.96
C ASP A 67 -7.88 7.94 -9.89
N GLY A 68 -8.26 7.09 -8.92
CA GLY A 68 -7.40 6.68 -7.81
C GLY A 68 -6.28 5.73 -8.23
N GLN A 69 -5.41 5.40 -7.29
CA GLN A 69 -4.30 4.49 -7.50
C GLN A 69 -4.43 3.25 -6.62
N ILE A 70 -3.91 2.13 -7.12
CA ILE A 70 -3.74 0.89 -6.38
C ILE A 70 -2.25 0.56 -6.38
N LYS A 71 -1.65 0.43 -5.20
CA LYS A 71 -0.22 0.19 -5.05
C LYS A 71 0.04 -1.14 -4.37
N LEU A 72 0.87 -1.95 -5.01
CA LEU A 72 1.32 -3.24 -4.53
C LEU A 72 2.80 -3.17 -4.23
N THR A 73 3.21 -3.56 -3.01
CA THR A 73 4.62 -3.70 -2.66
C THR A 73 4.94 -5.18 -2.48
N PHE A 74 5.75 -5.69 -3.39
CA PHE A 74 6.26 -7.06 -3.37
C PHE A 74 7.49 -7.16 -2.45
N PRO A 75 7.71 -8.30 -1.78
CA PRO A 75 8.94 -8.50 -1.03
C PRO A 75 10.12 -8.71 -1.98
N ALA A 76 11.34 -8.63 -1.43
CA ALA A 76 12.54 -8.93 -2.17
C ALA A 76 12.52 -10.37 -2.74
N GLY A 77 13.14 -10.57 -3.89
CA GLY A 77 13.19 -11.86 -4.59
C GLY A 77 12.15 -12.02 -5.69
N PHE A 78 11.04 -11.27 -5.65
CA PHE A 78 10.13 -11.17 -6.79
C PHE A 78 10.75 -10.35 -7.92
N SER A 79 10.45 -10.73 -9.16
CA SER A 79 10.74 -9.92 -10.35
C SER A 79 9.47 -9.22 -10.81
N VAL A 80 9.36 -7.91 -10.56
CA VAL A 80 8.18 -7.11 -10.94
C VAL A 80 8.43 -6.17 -12.12
N ALA A 81 9.68 -6.10 -12.61
CA ALA A 81 10.08 -5.14 -13.65
C ALA A 81 9.34 -5.33 -14.99
N GLY A 82 8.78 -6.52 -15.25
CA GLY A 82 8.03 -6.83 -16.47
C GLY A 82 6.51 -6.63 -16.37
N VAL A 83 6.01 -6.08 -15.26
CA VAL A 83 4.57 -5.88 -15.07
C VAL A 83 4.10 -4.67 -15.87
N GLU A 84 3.39 -4.94 -16.96
CA GLU A 84 2.84 -3.91 -17.86
C GLU A 84 1.33 -4.07 -18.12
N ILE A 85 0.74 -5.17 -17.65
CA ILE A 85 -0.65 -5.52 -17.93
C ILE A 85 -1.37 -5.76 -16.61
N ALA A 86 -2.50 -5.09 -16.45
CA ALA A 86 -3.48 -5.36 -15.40
C ALA A 86 -4.89 -5.40 -15.99
N SER A 87 -5.76 -6.25 -15.43
CA SER A 87 -7.14 -6.38 -15.87
C SER A 87 -8.09 -6.53 -14.68
N ASN A 88 -9.21 -5.83 -14.72
CA ASN A 88 -10.25 -5.97 -13.71
C ASN A 88 -11.06 -7.26 -13.95
N GLU A 89 -11.41 -7.97 -12.88
CA GLU A 89 -12.22 -9.20 -12.92
C GLU A 89 -13.57 -9.03 -12.20
N GLY A 90 -13.62 -8.16 -11.18
CA GLY A 90 -14.84 -7.87 -10.45
C GLY A 90 -14.70 -6.66 -9.52
N GLY A 91 -15.81 -5.98 -9.26
CA GLY A 91 -15.89 -4.79 -8.39
C GLY A 91 -15.34 -3.51 -9.01
N LEU A 92 -14.16 -3.59 -9.63
CA LEU A 92 -13.57 -2.50 -10.41
C LEU A 92 -14.05 -2.58 -11.87
N ASP A 93 -14.47 -1.44 -12.41
CA ASP A 93 -14.75 -1.21 -13.83
C ASP A 93 -13.74 -0.20 -14.42
N GLY A 94 -13.86 0.08 -15.72
CA GLY A 94 -12.90 0.92 -16.44
C GLY A 94 -11.54 0.26 -16.64
N GLY A 95 -10.52 1.07 -16.94
CA GLY A 95 -9.15 0.63 -17.21
C GLY A 95 -8.11 1.34 -16.36
N TYR A 96 -6.86 1.25 -16.83
CA TYR A 96 -5.70 1.88 -16.19
C TYR A 96 -5.00 2.79 -17.19
N SER A 97 -4.76 4.03 -16.78
CA SER A 97 -4.06 5.04 -17.59
C SER A 97 -2.55 4.83 -17.56
N SER A 98 -2.03 4.27 -16.47
CA SER A 98 -0.64 3.88 -16.35
C SER A 98 -0.46 2.72 -15.37
N ILE A 99 0.56 1.92 -15.65
CA ILE A 99 1.11 0.88 -14.78
C ILE A 99 2.58 1.19 -14.67
N THR A 100 3.06 1.43 -13.45
CA THR A 100 4.45 1.84 -13.22
C THR A 100 5.10 0.92 -12.20
N VAL A 101 6.40 0.71 -12.37
CA VAL A 101 7.21 -0.11 -11.46
C VAL A 101 8.38 0.71 -10.97
N SER A 102 8.54 0.79 -9.65
CA SER A 102 9.67 1.45 -9.00
C SER A 102 10.21 0.54 -7.89
N GLY A 103 11.34 -0.12 -8.15
CA GLY A 103 11.86 -1.17 -7.27
C GLY A 103 10.88 -2.35 -7.20
N GLN A 104 10.43 -2.71 -5.99
CA GLN A 104 9.43 -3.77 -5.78
C GLN A 104 7.99 -3.26 -5.70
N VAL A 105 7.76 -1.99 -6.06
CA VAL A 105 6.45 -1.35 -6.00
C VAL A 105 5.85 -1.30 -7.39
N VAL A 106 4.65 -1.87 -7.55
CA VAL A 106 3.81 -1.73 -8.74
C VAL A 106 2.67 -0.77 -8.40
N THR A 107 2.52 0.30 -9.17
CA THR A 107 1.41 1.25 -9.02
C THR A 107 0.55 1.25 -10.26
N LEU A 108 -0.75 1.01 -10.06
CA LEU A 108 -1.78 1.07 -11.09
C LEU A 108 -2.57 2.38 -10.91
N VAL A 109 -2.64 3.22 -11.94
CA VAL A 109 -3.44 4.44 -11.94
C VAL A 109 -4.69 4.19 -12.77
N ARG A 110 -5.88 4.34 -12.18
CA ARG A 110 -7.14 4.18 -12.90
C ARG A 110 -7.32 5.28 -13.96
N ASP A 111 -8.05 4.99 -15.03
CA ASP A 111 -8.19 5.87 -16.19
C ASP A 111 -9.43 6.78 -16.18
N SER A 112 -10.19 6.78 -15.08
CA SER A 112 -11.43 7.56 -14.93
C SER A 112 -12.58 7.16 -15.86
N THR A 113 -12.48 6.06 -16.61
CA THR A 113 -13.57 5.58 -17.48
C THR A 113 -14.60 4.73 -16.74
N GLY A 114 -14.21 4.20 -15.58
CA GLY A 114 -15.07 3.45 -14.66
C GLY A 114 -15.65 4.31 -13.54
N SER A 115 -16.48 3.68 -12.71
CA SER A 115 -17.03 4.24 -11.48
C SER A 115 -16.02 4.20 -10.33
N ALA A 116 -16.24 5.01 -9.30
CA ALA A 116 -15.52 4.82 -8.04
C ALA A 116 -16.00 3.53 -7.35
N LEU A 117 -15.08 2.76 -6.77
CA LEU A 117 -15.40 1.58 -5.96
C LEU A 117 -15.85 2.04 -4.56
N PRO A 118 -17.09 1.76 -4.13
CA PRO A 118 -17.55 2.15 -2.79
C PRO A 118 -16.80 1.38 -1.68
N PRO A 119 -16.68 1.97 -0.47
CA PRO A 119 -16.16 1.25 0.69
C PRO A 119 -16.96 -0.02 0.96
N GLY A 120 -16.30 -1.06 1.47
CA GLY A 120 -16.93 -2.34 1.75
C GLY A 120 -17.30 -3.16 0.50
N THR A 121 -16.90 -2.75 -0.70
CA THR A 121 -17.13 -3.51 -1.94
C THR A 121 -15.91 -4.37 -2.27
N LEU A 122 -16.13 -5.66 -2.57
CA LEU A 122 -15.06 -6.56 -2.98
C LEU A 122 -14.56 -6.17 -4.38
N ALA A 123 -13.25 -6.06 -4.55
CA ALA A 123 -12.59 -5.82 -5.83
C ALA A 123 -11.60 -6.95 -6.13
N THR A 124 -11.60 -7.42 -7.38
CA THR A 124 -10.65 -8.41 -7.88
C THR A 124 -10.07 -7.92 -9.20
N PHE A 125 -8.74 -7.99 -9.31
CA PHE A 125 -8.01 -7.69 -10.54
C PHE A 125 -6.84 -8.65 -10.70
N LYS A 126 -6.27 -8.68 -11.89
CA LYS A 126 -5.07 -9.45 -12.22
C LYS A 126 -3.96 -8.53 -12.66
N ILE A 127 -2.71 -8.93 -12.37
CA ILE A 127 -1.52 -8.38 -13.01
C ILE A 127 -0.71 -9.53 -13.63
N ALA A 128 -0.11 -9.29 -14.79
CA ALA A 128 0.67 -10.30 -15.50
C ALA A 128 2.18 -10.06 -15.37
N SER A 129 2.97 -11.07 -15.76
CA SER A 129 4.42 -10.99 -15.89
C SER A 129 5.18 -10.72 -14.57
N VAL A 130 4.62 -11.16 -13.45
CA VAL A 130 5.33 -11.17 -12.16
C VAL A 130 6.14 -12.46 -12.07
N GLY A 131 7.46 -12.33 -11.91
CA GLY A 131 8.35 -13.46 -11.64
C GLY A 131 8.34 -13.84 -10.16
N ASN A 132 8.01 -15.10 -9.88
CA ASN A 132 8.03 -15.66 -8.55
C ASN A 132 9.46 -15.67 -7.98
N PRO A 133 9.63 -15.61 -6.66
CA PRO A 133 10.94 -15.79 -6.03
C PRO A 133 11.57 -17.13 -6.41
N THR A 134 12.89 -17.13 -6.54
CA THR A 134 13.67 -18.32 -6.94
C THR A 134 13.94 -19.27 -5.78
N VAL A 135 13.75 -18.82 -4.54
CA VAL A 135 13.93 -19.62 -3.33
C VAL A 135 12.58 -20.25 -2.95
N PRO A 136 12.43 -21.59 -2.99
CA PRO A 136 11.19 -22.25 -2.57
C PRO A 136 10.96 -22.14 -1.05
N GLY A 137 9.69 -22.16 -0.61
CA GLY A 137 9.34 -22.36 0.80
C GLY A 137 9.19 -21.09 1.65
N SER A 138 9.47 -19.91 1.10
CA SER A 138 9.10 -18.65 1.75
C SER A 138 7.61 -18.37 1.51
N GLY A 139 6.81 -18.31 2.58
CA GLY A 139 5.55 -17.60 2.52
C GLY A 139 5.86 -16.13 2.19
N TYR A 140 5.10 -15.52 1.28
CA TYR A 140 5.30 -14.14 0.87
C TYR A 140 4.07 -13.34 1.24
N THR A 141 4.29 -12.17 1.83
CA THR A 141 3.23 -11.19 2.03
C THR A 141 3.44 -10.04 1.08
N ILE A 142 2.40 -9.70 0.32
CA ILE A 142 2.37 -8.53 -0.55
C ILE A 142 1.55 -7.47 0.17
N ARG A 143 2.09 -6.25 0.25
CA ARG A 143 1.37 -5.10 0.82
C ARG A 143 0.53 -4.43 -0.26
N LEU A 144 -0.67 -4.03 0.11
CA LEU A 144 -1.61 -3.33 -0.74
C LEU A 144 -1.99 -1.98 -0.10
N GLU A 145 -2.09 -0.96 -0.93
CA GLU A 145 -2.61 0.37 -0.58
C GLU A 145 -3.59 0.85 -1.66
N THR A 146 -4.61 1.58 -1.26
CA THR A 146 -5.45 2.39 -2.15
C THR A 146 -5.13 3.86 -1.92
N LEU A 147 -5.08 4.66 -2.98
CA LEU A 147 -4.67 6.06 -2.90
C LEU A 147 -5.58 6.94 -3.75
N THR A 148 -5.62 8.23 -3.41
CA THR A 148 -6.20 9.27 -4.26
C THR A 148 -5.40 9.43 -5.55
N ALA A 149 -5.92 10.19 -6.51
CA ALA A 149 -5.22 10.52 -7.75
C ALA A 149 -3.84 11.18 -7.50
N THR A 150 -3.68 11.93 -6.42
CA THR A 150 -2.44 12.61 -6.03
C THR A 150 -1.49 11.74 -5.22
N GLY A 151 -1.82 10.47 -4.99
CA GLY A 151 -0.99 9.53 -4.23
C GLY A 151 -1.09 9.67 -2.70
N THR A 152 -2.17 10.29 -2.20
CA THR A 152 -2.46 10.28 -0.76
C THR A 152 -3.13 8.96 -0.40
N THR A 153 -2.61 8.23 0.58
CA THR A 153 -3.19 6.93 0.98
C THR A 153 -4.61 7.11 1.52
N ILE A 154 -5.52 6.23 1.07
CA ILE A 154 -6.92 6.13 1.51
C ILE A 154 -7.06 4.95 2.47
N ASP A 155 -6.64 3.76 2.03
CA ASP A 155 -6.57 2.55 2.85
C ASP A 155 -5.20 1.86 2.73
N GLY A 156 -4.77 1.16 3.79
CA GLY A 156 -3.50 0.45 3.89
C GLY A 156 -2.32 1.32 4.37
N PRO A 157 -1.07 0.80 4.32
CA PRO A 157 -0.67 -0.48 3.74
C PRO A 157 -1.02 -1.70 4.60
N ASP A 158 -1.77 -2.64 4.03
CA ASP A 158 -2.13 -3.92 4.65
C ASP A 158 -1.59 -5.12 3.86
N THR A 159 -1.36 -6.24 4.53
CA THR A 159 -0.71 -7.42 3.94
C THR A 159 -1.71 -8.50 3.58
N SER A 160 -1.45 -9.21 2.48
CA SER A 160 -2.03 -10.53 2.28
C SER A 160 -1.65 -11.47 3.44
N PRO A 161 -2.57 -12.32 3.91
CA PRO A 161 -2.25 -13.36 4.90
C PRO A 161 -1.27 -14.40 4.36
#